data_AF-A0A0Q4K2X5-F1
#
_entry.id   AF-A0A0Q4K2X5-F1
#
_cell.length_a   1.000
_cell.length_b   1.000
_cell.length_c   1.000
_cell.angle_alpha   90.00
_cell.angle_beta   90.00
_cell.angle_gamma   90.00
#
_symmetry.space_group_name_H-M   'P 1'
#
loop_
_entity.id
_entity.type
_entity.pdbx_description
1 polymer ?
#
loop_
_entity_poly.entity_id
_entity_poly.type
_entity_poly.pdbx_seq_one_letter_code
_entity_poly.pdbx_strand_id
1 'polypeptide(L)'
;MTGTTRPARFVAPAAITAAAALVAAGGDGAAARGAAKLPAGYRQGRCLYVVDGVTRIAGQCFYRIARDGSIDIDGPRQVYGGRDTVDRGASALTYSRAWWAQVTPDDGGWSGYGNERIPDVHGGRPWTLRRRGACFLGDGVTLCVWRR
;
A
#
# COMPACT_ATOMS: atom_id res chain seq x y z
N MET A 1 -61.25 -10.89 43.94
CA MET A 1 -62.32 -11.85 43.56
C MET A 1 -62.37 -11.78 42.05
N THR A 2 -62.00 -12.74 41.20
CA THR A 2 -62.03 -14.22 41.12
C THR A 2 -61.09 -14.52 39.92
N GLY A 3 -60.06 -15.36 39.94
CA GLY A 3 -60.08 -16.81 40.17
C GLY A 3 -60.63 -17.55 38.95
N THR A 4 -59.80 -18.22 38.13
CA THR A 4 -59.97 -19.56 37.50
C THR A 4 -59.06 -19.73 36.25
N THR A 5 -57.99 -20.55 36.30
CA THR A 5 -57.83 -22.02 36.06
C THR A 5 -57.38 -22.37 34.63
N ARG A 6 -56.18 -22.97 34.53
CA ARG A 6 -55.68 -23.72 33.36
C ARG A 6 -56.52 -24.98 33.12
N PRO A 7 -56.47 -25.54 31.91
CA PRO A 7 -56.16 -26.97 31.83
C PRO A 7 -54.92 -27.25 30.98
N ALA A 8 -54.10 -28.17 31.49
CA ALA A 8 -53.03 -28.83 30.77
C ALA A 8 -53.60 -29.82 29.75
N ARG A 9 -52.98 -29.93 28.58
CA ARG A 9 -53.04 -31.14 27.75
C ARG A 9 -51.63 -31.49 27.32
N PHE A 10 -51.11 -32.54 27.96
CA PHE A 10 -50.01 -33.36 27.47
C PHE A 10 -50.55 -34.29 26.38
N VAL A 11 -49.92 -34.27 25.20
CA VAL A 11 -49.91 -35.41 24.28
C VAL A 11 -48.45 -35.60 23.87
N ALA A 12 -47.93 -36.79 24.13
CA ALA A 12 -46.57 -37.23 23.84
C ALA A 12 -46.48 -37.89 22.44
N PRO A 13 -45.33 -38.44 22.01
CA PRO A 13 -44.63 -38.05 20.80
C PRO A 13 -44.88 -38.98 19.61
N ALA A 14 -44.75 -38.47 18.38
CA ALA A 14 -44.62 -39.29 17.19
C ALA A 14 -43.38 -38.87 16.39
N ALA A 15 -42.50 -39.87 16.29
CA ALA A 15 -41.23 -39.97 15.62
C ALA A 15 -41.16 -39.50 14.15
N ILE A 16 -39.98 -38.93 13.84
CA ILE A 16 -39.16 -39.13 12.63
C ILE A 16 -39.71 -38.64 11.29
N THR A 17 -39.12 -37.53 10.81
CA THR A 17 -38.58 -37.50 9.45
C THR A 17 -37.36 -36.58 9.43
N ALA A 18 -36.20 -37.17 9.15
CA ALA A 18 -34.97 -36.44 8.89
C ALA A 18 -35.14 -35.63 7.60
N ALA A 19 -35.01 -34.32 7.67
CA ALA A 19 -34.77 -33.46 6.52
C ALA A 19 -33.46 -32.71 6.79
N ALA A 20 -32.39 -33.18 6.17
CA ALA A 20 -31.13 -32.47 6.09
C ALA A 20 -31.36 -31.15 5.35
N ALA A 21 -31.46 -30.05 6.10
CA ALA A 21 -31.43 -28.71 5.53
C ALA A 21 -29.97 -28.22 5.57
N LEU A 22 -29.40 -28.11 4.38
CA LEU A 22 -28.05 -27.63 4.10
C LEU A 22 -27.69 -26.41 4.95
N VAL A 23 -26.53 -26.49 5.59
CA VAL A 23 -25.76 -25.33 6.02
C VAL A 23 -25.41 -24.55 4.75
N ALA A 24 -26.23 -23.58 4.39
CA ALA A 24 -25.80 -22.49 3.53
C ALA A 24 -24.84 -21.64 4.38
N ALA A 25 -23.58 -22.08 4.46
CA ALA A 25 -22.48 -21.18 4.72
C ALA A 25 -22.54 -20.15 3.59
N GLY A 26 -23.21 -19.03 3.87
CA GLY A 26 -23.12 -17.84 3.05
C GLY A 26 -21.64 -17.51 2.98
N GLY A 27 -21.01 -17.95 1.90
CA GLY A 27 -19.65 -17.61 1.60
C GLY A 27 -19.60 -16.10 1.58
N ASP A 28 -18.88 -15.53 2.54
CA ASP A 28 -18.30 -14.21 2.40
C ASP A 28 -17.40 -14.25 1.18
N GLY A 29 -18.03 -14.12 0.01
CA GLY A 29 -17.42 -13.88 -1.29
C GLY A 29 -16.85 -12.47 -1.38
N ALA A 30 -16.33 -11.95 -0.27
CA ALA A 30 -15.21 -11.05 -0.31
C ALA A 30 -14.03 -11.91 -0.79
N ALA A 31 -14.01 -12.17 -2.11
CA ALA A 31 -12.80 -12.48 -2.83
C ALA A 31 -11.76 -11.53 -2.26
N ALA A 32 -10.82 -12.08 -1.49
CA ALA A 32 -9.62 -11.39 -1.11
C ALA A 32 -9.03 -10.95 -2.45
N ARG A 33 -9.30 -9.70 -2.83
CA ARG A 33 -8.59 -9.03 -3.91
C ARG A 33 -7.16 -9.11 -3.43
N GLY A 34 -6.44 -10.12 -3.94
CA GLY A 34 -5.11 -10.45 -3.45
C GLY A 34 -4.35 -9.16 -3.35
N ALA A 35 -3.83 -8.85 -2.15
CA ALA A 35 -3.08 -7.62 -1.95
C ALA A 35 -2.05 -7.55 -3.08
N ALA A 36 -2.13 -6.50 -3.90
CA ALA A 36 -1.27 -6.37 -5.07
C ALA A 36 0.18 -6.60 -4.60
N LYS A 37 0.83 -7.64 -5.13
CA LYS A 37 2.19 -7.97 -4.75
C LYS A 37 3.07 -6.79 -5.14
N LEU A 38 3.82 -6.25 -4.19
CA LEU A 38 4.79 -5.20 -4.47
C LEU A 38 5.77 -5.68 -5.55
N PRO A 39 6.25 -4.80 -6.44
CA PRO A 39 7.28 -5.15 -7.40
C PRO A 39 8.52 -5.73 -6.71
N ALA A 40 9.29 -6.53 -7.45
CA ALA A 40 10.49 -7.14 -6.92
C ALA A 40 11.44 -6.09 -6.31
N GLY A 41 11.89 -6.35 -5.08
CA GLY A 41 12.81 -5.49 -4.34
C GLY A 41 12.15 -4.36 -3.53
N TYR A 42 10.87 -4.08 -3.74
CA TYR A 42 10.13 -3.12 -2.91
C TYR A 42 9.78 -3.73 -1.54
N ARG A 43 9.84 -2.88 -0.53
CA ARG A 43 9.54 -3.20 0.87
C ARG A 43 8.65 -2.10 1.44
N GLN A 44 7.86 -2.43 2.46
CA GLN A 44 7.13 -1.42 3.22
C GLN A 44 8.04 -0.82 4.30
N GLY A 45 7.96 0.50 4.48
CA GLY A 45 8.76 1.23 5.45
C GLY A 45 8.06 2.48 5.97
N ARG A 46 8.88 3.45 6.38
CA ARG A 46 8.44 4.83 6.63
C ARG A 46 9.27 5.78 5.79
N CYS A 47 8.63 6.79 5.22
CA CYS A 47 9.28 7.83 4.44
C CYS A 47 8.84 9.22 4.88
N LEU A 48 9.73 10.19 4.66
CA LEU A 48 9.43 11.61 4.64
C LEU A 48 9.89 12.14 3.28
N TYR A 49 9.00 12.82 2.56
CA TYR A 49 9.31 13.47 1.29
C TYR A 49 8.70 14.87 1.31
N VAL A 50 9.57 15.88 1.30
CA VAL A 50 9.23 17.31 1.37
C VAL A 50 9.93 18.00 0.21
N VAL A 51 9.21 18.87 -0.49
CA VAL A 51 9.75 19.75 -1.55
C VAL A 51 9.28 21.16 -1.25
N ASP A 52 10.21 22.10 -1.14
CA ASP A 52 9.95 23.52 -0.86
C ASP A 52 9.05 23.74 0.37
N GLY A 53 9.29 22.96 1.43
CA GLY A 53 8.50 22.99 2.66
C GLY A 53 7.14 22.29 2.59
N VAL A 54 6.70 21.84 1.41
CA VAL A 54 5.44 21.11 1.24
C VAL A 54 5.66 19.62 1.43
N THR A 55 5.00 19.04 2.42
CA THR A 55 5.07 17.59 2.68
C THR A 55 4.24 16.83 1.64
N ARG A 56 4.91 15.96 0.87
CA ARG A 56 4.32 15.09 -0.14
C ARG A 56 4.05 13.69 0.42
N ILE A 57 5.01 13.13 1.16
CA ILE A 57 4.85 11.84 1.87
C ILE A 57 5.29 12.03 3.31
N ALA A 58 4.46 11.56 4.25
CA ALA A 58 4.85 11.40 5.64
C ALA A 58 4.20 10.14 6.22
N GLY A 59 5.02 9.22 6.75
CA GLY A 59 4.52 7.99 7.36
C GLY A 59 4.78 6.77 6.48
N GLN A 60 3.78 5.88 6.34
CA GLN A 60 3.94 4.63 5.59
C GLN A 60 4.24 4.91 4.12
N CYS A 61 5.19 4.17 3.57
CA CYS A 61 5.55 4.18 2.15
C CYS A 61 6.02 2.79 1.72
N PHE A 62 6.19 2.62 0.42
CA PHE A 62 6.99 1.55 -0.15
C PHE A 62 8.32 2.12 -0.61
N TYR A 63 9.39 1.34 -0.51
CA TYR A 63 10.70 1.76 -0.96
C TYR A 63 11.49 0.59 -1.53
N ARG A 64 12.44 0.89 -2.42
CA ARG A 64 13.42 -0.06 -2.95
C ARG A 64 14.81 0.54 -2.75
N ILE A 65 15.78 -0.31 -2.42
CA ILE A 65 17.20 0.06 -2.44
C ILE A 65 17.87 -0.86 -3.45
N ALA A 66 18.32 -0.29 -4.56
CA ALA A 66 19.02 -0.99 -5.62
C ALA A 66 20.48 -1.29 -5.23
N ARG A 67 21.15 -2.13 -6.03
CA ARG A 67 22.52 -2.61 -5.74
C ARG A 67 23.57 -1.51 -5.78
N ASP A 68 23.37 -0.53 -6.66
CA ASP A 68 24.17 0.68 -6.78
C ASP A 68 23.95 1.65 -5.59
N GLY A 69 22.97 1.38 -4.73
CA GLY A 69 22.60 2.26 -3.62
C GLY A 69 21.51 3.26 -3.98
N SER A 70 21.00 3.24 -5.22
CA SER A 70 19.85 4.06 -5.62
C SER A 70 18.62 3.68 -4.81
N ILE A 71 17.82 4.67 -4.43
CA ILE A 71 16.64 4.49 -3.59
C ILE A 71 15.44 5.06 -4.31
N ASP A 72 14.40 4.24 -4.40
CA ASP A 72 13.08 4.65 -4.85
C ASP A 72 12.14 4.66 -3.67
N ILE A 73 11.27 5.68 -3.60
CA ILE A 73 10.17 5.74 -2.65
C ILE A 73 8.86 5.97 -3.37
N ASP A 74 7.83 5.34 -2.84
CA ASP A 74 6.47 5.42 -3.32
C ASP A 74 5.52 5.62 -2.14
N GLY A 75 4.61 6.58 -2.27
CA GLY A 75 3.58 6.80 -1.28
C GLY A 75 2.67 5.57 -1.10
N PRO A 76 1.91 5.51 0.00
CA PRO A 76 1.19 4.29 0.41
C PRO A 76 0.04 3.88 -0.52
N ARG A 77 -0.31 4.73 -1.50
CA ARG A 77 -1.37 4.50 -2.49
C ARG A 77 -0.82 4.25 -3.89
N GLN A 78 0.47 3.97 -4.03
CA GLN A 78 1.06 3.61 -5.31
C GLN A 78 0.35 2.39 -5.88
N VAL A 79 -0.12 2.53 -7.11
CA VAL A 79 -0.65 1.40 -7.87
C VAL A 79 0.51 0.87 -8.66
N TYR A 80 0.94 -0.35 -8.38
CA TYR A 80 1.80 -1.09 -9.29
C TYR A 80 0.86 -1.87 -10.19
N GLY A 81 0.92 -1.62 -11.51
CA GLY A 81 0.07 -2.34 -12.46
C GLY A 81 0.16 -3.83 -12.18
N GLY A 82 -0.96 -4.48 -11.86
CA GLY A 82 -1.02 -5.86 -11.36
C GLY A 82 -0.63 -6.93 -12.39
N ARG A 83 0.42 -6.68 -13.17
CA ARG A 83 1.03 -7.58 -14.15
C ARG A 83 2.50 -7.71 -13.83
N ASP A 84 3.01 -8.92 -14.03
CA ASP A 84 4.43 -9.24 -13.98
C ASP A 84 5.11 -8.48 -15.13
N THR A 85 5.57 -7.25 -14.86
CA THR A 85 6.25 -6.43 -15.85
C THR A 85 7.67 -6.96 -16.00
N VAL A 86 7.83 -7.88 -16.96
CA VAL A 86 9.14 -8.31 -17.50
C VAL A 86 9.96 -7.14 -18.06
N ASP A 87 9.34 -5.98 -18.24
CA ASP A 87 10.00 -4.78 -18.74
C ASP A 87 10.46 -3.88 -17.59
N ARG A 88 11.79 -3.80 -17.40
CA ARG A 88 12.45 -3.00 -16.35
C ARG A 88 12.22 -1.49 -16.52
N GLY A 89 11.71 -1.03 -17.67
CA GLY A 89 11.31 0.35 -17.94
C GLY A 89 9.86 0.71 -17.54
N ALA A 90 9.03 -0.27 -17.16
CA ALA A 90 7.59 -0.08 -16.96
C ALA A 90 7.20 0.78 -15.74
N SER A 91 8.14 1.11 -14.86
CA SER A 91 7.92 2.06 -13.76
C SER A 91 7.39 3.40 -14.29
N ALA A 92 7.92 3.86 -15.43
CA ALA A 92 7.55 5.12 -16.07
C ALA A 92 6.21 5.08 -16.82
N LEU A 93 5.59 3.90 -16.95
CA LEU A 93 4.26 3.74 -17.59
C LEU A 93 3.16 3.46 -16.56
N THR A 94 3.52 3.42 -15.27
CA THR A 94 2.58 3.12 -14.21
C THR A 94 2.05 4.42 -13.64
N TYR A 95 0.80 4.76 -13.96
CA TYR A 95 0.12 5.92 -13.38
C TYR A 95 0.18 5.87 -11.85
N SER A 96 0.80 6.88 -11.24
CA SER A 96 0.83 7.02 -9.80
C SER A 96 -0.49 7.62 -9.28
N ARG A 97 -1.03 7.06 -8.19
CA ARG A 97 -2.05 7.72 -7.34
C ARG A 97 -1.43 8.32 -6.08
N ALA A 98 -0.11 8.43 -6.06
CA ALA A 98 0.67 8.86 -4.92
C ALA A 98 1.82 9.78 -5.36
N TRP A 99 2.63 10.19 -4.39
CA TRP A 99 3.90 10.82 -4.67
C TRP A 99 4.97 9.74 -4.78
N TRP A 100 5.97 9.96 -5.62
CA TRP A 100 7.14 9.10 -5.76
C TRP A 100 8.39 9.96 -5.95
N ALA A 101 9.53 9.41 -5.56
CA ALA A 101 10.83 10.03 -5.79
C ALA A 101 11.93 8.97 -5.89
N GLN A 102 12.97 9.27 -6.65
CA GLN A 102 14.18 8.49 -6.77
C GLN A 102 15.38 9.34 -6.36
N VAL A 103 16.34 8.71 -5.68
CA VAL A 103 17.69 9.25 -5.46
C VAL A 103 18.73 8.24 -5.93
N THR A 104 19.73 8.71 -6.66
CA THR A 104 20.81 7.91 -7.24
C THR A 104 22.14 8.48 -6.77
N PRO A 105 23.15 7.65 -6.45
CA PRO A 105 24.50 8.15 -6.25
C PRO A 105 24.98 8.86 -7.52
N ASP A 106 25.75 9.92 -7.34
CA ASP A 106 26.39 10.70 -8.40
C ASP A 106 27.83 11.02 -7.98
N ASP A 107 28.68 11.46 -8.89
CA ASP A 107 30.09 11.72 -8.63
C ASP A 107 30.28 12.75 -7.50
N GLY A 108 30.61 12.27 -6.31
CA GLY A 108 30.80 13.08 -5.11
C GLY A 108 29.51 13.49 -4.37
N GLY A 109 28.35 12.95 -4.74
CA GLY A 109 27.06 13.36 -4.18
C GLY A 109 25.91 12.40 -4.46
N TRP A 110 24.71 12.96 -4.54
CA TRP A 110 23.49 12.26 -4.90
C TRP A 110 22.67 13.15 -5.81
N SER A 111 22.09 12.54 -6.84
CA SER A 111 21.11 13.18 -7.69
C SER A 111 19.73 12.62 -7.35
N GLY A 112 18.68 13.40 -7.53
CA GLY A 112 17.32 12.92 -7.27
C GLY A 112 16.29 13.62 -8.13
N TYR A 113 15.11 13.03 -8.24
CA TYR A 113 13.96 13.60 -8.92
C TYR A 113 12.69 12.88 -8.48
N GLY A 114 11.54 13.48 -8.77
CA GLY A 114 10.23 12.92 -8.41
C GLY A 114 9.12 13.68 -9.10
N ASN A 115 7.89 13.24 -8.90
CA ASN A 115 6.74 13.89 -9.53
C ASN A 115 6.44 15.26 -8.90
N GLU A 116 6.11 16.24 -9.74
CA GLU A 116 5.66 17.57 -9.32
C GLU A 116 4.15 17.60 -9.06
N ARG A 117 3.41 16.72 -9.75
CA ARG A 117 1.99 16.43 -9.54
C ARG A 117 1.79 14.92 -9.48
N ILE A 118 0.82 14.47 -8.69
CA ILE A 118 0.47 13.05 -8.55
C ILE A 118 0.34 12.30 -9.89
N PRO A 119 -0.32 12.83 -10.95
CA PRO A 119 -0.44 12.09 -12.22
C PRO A 119 0.85 12.01 -13.04
N ASP A 120 1.92 12.70 -12.67
CA ASP A 120 3.15 12.69 -13.45
C ASP A 120 3.86 11.34 -13.32
N VAL A 121 4.10 10.73 -14.48
CA VAL A 121 4.83 9.46 -14.61
C VAL A 121 6.34 9.66 -14.81
N HIS A 122 6.73 10.91 -15.06
CA HIS A 122 8.13 11.35 -15.17
C HIS A 122 8.45 12.35 -14.06
N GLY A 123 9.73 12.40 -13.71
CA GLY A 123 10.25 13.38 -12.77
C GLY A 123 10.20 14.78 -13.35
N GLY A 124 10.08 15.76 -12.45
CA GLY A 124 10.38 17.15 -12.78
C GLY A 124 11.89 17.40 -12.93
N ARG A 125 12.30 18.61 -12.58
CA ARG A 125 13.73 19.00 -12.56
C ARG A 125 14.54 18.10 -11.62
N PRO A 126 15.77 17.66 -11.99
CA PRO A 126 16.66 16.98 -11.07
C PRO A 126 17.11 17.88 -9.91
N TRP A 127 17.48 17.25 -8.81
CA TRP A 127 17.99 17.86 -7.58
C TRP A 127 19.39 17.36 -7.28
N THR A 128 20.23 18.24 -6.75
CA THR A 128 21.52 17.88 -6.17
C THR A 128 21.37 17.74 -4.67
N LEU A 129 21.69 16.56 -4.15
CA LEU A 129 21.43 16.14 -2.78
C LEU A 129 22.72 15.71 -2.07
N ARG A 130 22.71 15.85 -0.75
CA ARG A 130 23.70 15.27 0.14
C ARG A 130 23.02 14.30 1.09
N ARG A 131 23.67 13.16 1.32
CA ARG A 131 23.20 12.18 2.29
C ARG A 131 23.60 12.59 3.71
N ARG A 132 22.64 12.55 4.64
CA ARG A 132 22.83 12.69 6.08
C ARG A 132 22.02 11.60 6.79
N GLY A 133 22.71 10.53 7.18
CA GLY A 133 22.08 9.35 7.79
C GLY A 133 21.07 8.68 6.85
N ALA A 134 19.80 8.67 7.27
CA ALA A 134 18.68 8.12 6.52
C ALA A 134 18.06 9.10 5.49
N CYS A 135 18.55 10.35 5.45
CA CYS A 135 17.98 11.42 4.66
C CYS A 135 18.90 11.91 3.54
N PHE A 136 18.30 12.46 2.50
CA PHE A 136 18.91 13.14 1.36
C PHE A 136 18.35 14.56 1.33
N LEU A 137 19.23 15.55 1.31
CA LEU A 137 18.91 16.95 1.53
C LEU A 137 19.59 17.82 0.48
N GLY A 138 18.87 18.77 -0.11
CA GLY A 138 19.39 19.72 -1.10
C GLY A 138 18.28 20.28 -1.98
N ASP A 139 18.48 21.44 -2.60
CA ASP A 139 17.53 22.09 -3.51
C ASP A 139 16.08 22.19 -3.00
N GLY A 140 15.92 22.50 -1.71
CA GLY A 140 14.59 22.58 -1.09
C GLY A 140 13.93 21.23 -0.81
N VAL A 141 14.62 20.13 -1.11
CA VAL A 141 14.14 18.75 -0.94
C VAL A 141 14.67 18.13 0.36
N THR A 142 13.79 17.41 1.04
CA THR A 142 14.11 16.47 2.10
C THR A 142 13.47 15.13 1.80
N LEU A 143 14.29 14.10 1.61
CA LEU A 143 13.84 12.73 1.37
C LEU A 143 14.48 11.81 2.39
N CYS A 144 13.69 11.12 3.21
CA CYS A 144 14.20 10.19 4.21
C CYS A 144 13.51 8.83 4.10
N VAL A 145 14.26 7.75 4.34
CA VAL A 145 13.75 6.38 4.31
C VAL A 145 14.18 5.62 5.55
N TRP A 146 13.20 5.05 6.25
CA TRP A 146 13.42 4.19 7.41
C TRP A 146 12.80 2.82 7.18
N ARG A 147 13.55 1.78 7.56
CA ARG A 147 13.04 0.42 7.62
C ARG A 147 11.98 0.35 8.72
N ARG A 148 10.91 -0.41 8.49
CA ARG A 148 10.03 -0.85 9.58
C ARG A 148 10.64 -2.02 10.31
#